data_AF-A0A2D9XU79-F1
#
_entry.id   AF-A0A2D9XU79-F1
#
_cell.length_a   1.000
_cell.length_b   1.000
_cell.length_c   1.000
_cell.angle_alpha   90.00
_cell.angle_beta   90.00
_cell.angle_gamma   90.00
#
_symmetry.space_group_name_H-M   'P 1'
#
loop_
_entity.id
_entity.type
_entity.pdbx_description
1 polymer ?
#
loop_
_entity_poly.entity_id
_entity_poly.type
_entity_poly.pdbx_seq_one_letter_code
_entity_poly.pdbx_strand_id
1 'polypeptide(L)'
;MNKDLPQGIKKIFKDPDPLIWQGIWLEILDLLLSDKQMIMVWTEFVEIIKDKYHEQKNMPFDQFLKWESKAFVAKAIKLKNTANNQENFIDGMHQYFSKKDIFISREMIGVVYKVLNKS
;
A
#
# COMPACT_ATOMS: atom_id res chain seq x y z
N MET A 1 -10.91 7.15 -6.90
CA MET A 1 -9.71 7.65 -6.20
C MET A 1 -10.00 8.98 -5.49
N ASN A 2 -9.54 9.11 -4.24
CA ASN A 2 -9.73 10.28 -3.40
C ASN A 2 -8.85 11.47 -3.88
N LYS A 3 -9.43 12.68 -3.89
CA LYS A 3 -8.76 13.91 -4.33
C LYS A 3 -7.63 14.36 -3.42
N ASP A 4 -7.57 13.86 -2.19
CA ASP A 4 -6.59 14.27 -1.17
C ASP A 4 -5.39 13.31 -1.07
N LEU A 5 -5.34 12.27 -1.91
CA LEU A 5 -4.17 11.39 -1.95
C LEU A 5 -2.89 12.14 -2.33
N PRO A 6 -1.71 11.69 -1.84
CA PRO A 6 -0.42 12.22 -2.29
C PRO A 6 -0.29 12.14 -3.82
N GLN A 7 0.28 13.19 -4.43
CA GLN A 7 0.36 13.30 -5.89
C GLN A 7 1.11 12.13 -6.53
N GLY A 8 2.15 11.61 -5.88
CA GLY A 8 2.89 10.42 -6.33
C GLY A 8 1.98 9.19 -6.46
N ILE A 9 1.15 8.92 -5.44
CA ILE A 9 0.20 7.79 -5.46
C ILE A 9 -0.83 7.97 -6.57
N LYS A 10 -1.39 9.18 -6.72
CA LYS A 10 -2.32 9.48 -7.82
C LYS A 10 -1.69 9.22 -9.18
N LYS A 11 -0.45 9.65 -9.41
CA LYS A 11 0.28 9.45 -10.67
C LYS A 11 0.55 7.97 -10.94
N ILE A 12 0.87 7.19 -9.90
CA ILE A 12 1.15 5.75 -10.01
C ILE A 12 -0.08 4.94 -10.44
N PHE A 13 -1.26 5.28 -9.90
CA PHE A 13 -2.49 4.51 -10.09
C PHE A 13 -3.53 5.21 -10.96
N LYS A 14 -3.16 6.27 -11.69
CA LYS A 14 -4.08 6.96 -12.62
C LYS A 14 -4.55 6.03 -13.74
N ASP A 15 -3.61 5.27 -14.29
CA ASP A 15 -3.83 4.33 -15.39
C ASP A 15 -3.25 2.96 -14.98
N PRO A 16 -3.97 2.21 -14.12
CA PRO A 16 -3.48 0.93 -13.64
C PRO A 16 -3.39 -0.07 -14.80
N ASP A 17 -2.29 -0.81 -14.85
CA ASP A 17 -2.04 -1.86 -15.84
C ASP A 17 -3.19 -2.89 -15.85
N PRO A 18 -3.98 -2.98 -16.94
CA PRO A 18 -5.19 -3.80 -16.98
C PRO A 18 -4.91 -5.30 -16.93
N LEU A 19 -3.68 -5.74 -17.22
CA LEU A 19 -3.30 -7.16 -17.10
C LEU A 19 -3.19 -7.58 -15.63
N ILE A 20 -2.81 -6.64 -14.75
CA ILE A 20 -2.57 -6.89 -13.33
C ILE A 20 -3.80 -6.48 -12.50
N TRP A 21 -4.38 -5.32 -12.79
CA TRP A 21 -5.43 -4.69 -11.99
C TRP A 21 -6.80 -4.96 -12.59
N GLN A 22 -7.29 -6.19 -12.40
CA GLN A 22 -8.60 -6.63 -12.88
C GLN A 22 -9.36 -7.43 -11.82
N GLY A 23 -10.71 -7.41 -11.91
CA GLY A 23 -11.59 -8.07 -10.95
C GLY A 23 -11.34 -7.64 -9.51
N ILE A 24 -11.22 -8.60 -8.60
CA ILE A 24 -10.99 -8.38 -7.15
C ILE A 24 -9.75 -7.49 -6.88
N TRP A 25 -8.73 -7.52 -7.75
CA TRP A 25 -7.54 -6.68 -7.58
C TRP A 25 -7.85 -5.20 -7.81
N LEU A 26 -8.68 -4.91 -8.82
CA LEU A 26 -9.11 -3.54 -9.11
C LEU A 26 -10.07 -3.03 -8.03
N GLU A 27 -11.00 -3.85 -7.59
CA GLU A 27 -11.95 -3.51 -6.51
C GLU A 27 -11.22 -3.14 -5.20
N ILE A 28 -10.24 -3.96 -4.81
CA ILE A 28 -9.43 -3.69 -3.61
C ILE A 28 -8.56 -2.44 -3.81
N LEU A 29 -7.96 -2.26 -4.99
CA LEU A 29 -7.20 -1.05 -5.29
C LEU A 29 -8.09 0.20 -5.18
N ASP A 30 -9.29 0.18 -5.76
CA ASP A 30 -10.23 1.30 -5.72
C ASP A 30 -10.67 1.63 -4.29
N LEU A 31 -10.90 0.61 -3.46
CA LEU A 31 -11.19 0.77 -2.05
C LEU A 31 -10.03 1.46 -1.32
N LEU A 32 -8.80 0.97 -1.52
CA LEU A 32 -7.60 1.54 -0.90
C LEU A 32 -7.31 2.98 -1.39
N LEU A 33 -7.68 3.31 -2.62
CA LEU A 33 -7.49 4.65 -3.20
C LEU A 33 -8.62 5.62 -2.86
N SER A 34 -9.79 5.15 -2.44
CA SER A 34 -10.97 6.00 -2.28
C SER A 34 -11.38 6.20 -0.81
N ASP A 35 -11.06 5.26 0.09
CA ASP A 35 -11.38 5.40 1.51
C ASP A 35 -10.64 6.57 2.17
N LYS A 36 -11.36 7.35 2.98
CA LYS A 36 -10.86 8.56 3.65
C LYS A 36 -9.75 8.23 4.64
N GLN A 37 -9.84 7.08 5.32
CA GLN A 37 -8.83 6.66 6.31
C GLN A 37 -7.51 6.28 5.65
N MET A 38 -7.55 5.88 4.37
CA MET A 38 -6.35 5.57 3.61
C MET A 38 -5.52 6.81 3.23
N ILE A 39 -6.07 8.03 3.31
CA ILE A 39 -5.30 9.25 3.02
C ILE A 39 -4.09 9.35 3.95
N MET A 40 -4.30 9.12 5.25
CA MET A 40 -3.23 9.14 6.26
C MET A 40 -2.21 8.02 5.99
N VAL A 41 -2.70 6.80 5.73
CA VAL A 41 -1.87 5.63 5.41
C VAL A 41 -0.97 5.91 4.20
N TRP A 42 -1.52 6.44 3.12
CA TRP A 42 -0.75 6.76 1.92
C TRP A 42 0.25 7.88 2.14
N THR A 43 -0.09 8.86 2.96
CA THR A 43 0.80 9.98 3.30
C THR A 43 2.00 9.47 4.10
N GLU A 44 1.76 8.73 5.19
CA GLU A 44 2.81 8.12 6.00
C GLU A 44 3.66 7.13 5.20
N PHE A 45 3.02 6.29 4.39
CA PHE A 45 3.73 5.36 3.51
C PHE A 45 4.70 6.07 2.57
N VAL A 46 4.28 7.19 1.96
CA VAL A 46 5.16 7.97 1.07
C VAL A 46 6.37 8.52 1.83
N GLU A 47 6.20 9.01 3.06
CA GLU A 47 7.34 9.49 3.88
C GLU A 47 8.28 8.35 4.26
N ILE A 48 7.77 7.20 4.69
CA ILE A 48 8.60 6.00 4.99
C ILE A 48 9.42 5.59 3.76
N ILE A 49 8.81 5.61 2.57
CA ILE A 49 9.49 5.27 1.33
C ILE A 49 10.53 6.32 0.92
N LYS A 50 10.27 7.62 1.17
CA LYS A 50 11.27 8.68 0.96
C LYS A 50 12.49 8.48 1.85
N ASP A 51 12.26 8.24 3.14
CA ASP A 51 13.34 7.99 4.10
C ASP A 51 14.17 6.77 3.68
N LYS A 52 13.50 5.67 3.31
CA LYS A 52 14.22 4.48 2.83
C LYS A 52 14.98 4.73 1.54
N TYR A 53 14.41 5.50 0.62
CA TYR A 53 15.05 5.83 -0.65
C TYR A 53 16.35 6.62 -0.46
N HIS A 54 16.43 7.49 0.56
CA HIS A 54 17.65 8.25 0.84
C HIS A 54 18.86 7.34 1.11
N GLU A 55 18.61 6.12 1.62
CA GLU A 55 19.62 5.09 1.87
C GLU A 55 19.95 4.23 0.64
N GLN A 56 19.08 4.18 -0.38
CA GLN A 56 19.18 3.29 -1.54
C GLN A 56 18.99 4.03 -2.87
N LYS A 57 20.03 4.74 -3.32
CA LYS A 57 19.99 5.61 -4.52
C LYS A 57 20.31 4.90 -5.85
N ASN A 58 19.87 3.66 -6.02
CA ASN A 58 20.20 2.86 -7.21
C ASN A 58 19.20 3.06 -8.38
N MET A 59 18.14 3.85 -8.19
CA MET A 59 17.12 4.13 -9.20
C MET A 59 16.42 5.48 -8.94
N PRO A 60 15.62 6.03 -9.87
CA PRO A 60 14.83 7.23 -9.62
C PRO A 60 13.75 7.02 -8.55
N PHE A 61 13.53 8.02 -7.68
CA PHE A 61 12.54 7.95 -6.60
C PHE A 61 11.13 7.59 -7.10
N ASP A 62 10.66 8.23 -8.18
CA ASP A 62 9.34 7.95 -8.76
C ASP A 62 9.15 6.46 -9.11
N GLN A 63 10.22 5.81 -9.58
CA GLN A 63 10.18 4.40 -9.93
C GLN A 63 10.24 3.51 -8.68
N PHE A 64 11.04 3.88 -7.67
CA PHE A 64 11.07 3.19 -6.38
C PHE A 64 9.72 3.26 -5.68
N LEU A 65 9.13 4.45 -5.56
CA LEU A 65 7.80 4.66 -4.99
C LEU A 65 6.72 3.87 -5.74
N LYS A 66 6.80 3.82 -7.08
CA LYS A 66 5.90 3.00 -7.90
C LYS A 66 5.97 1.53 -7.52
N TRP A 67 7.18 0.97 -7.38
CA TRP A 67 7.36 -0.44 -7.05
C TRP A 67 6.87 -0.77 -5.64
N GLU A 68 7.25 0.03 -4.66
CA GLU A 68 6.86 -0.22 -3.27
C GLU A 68 5.35 -0.01 -3.05
N SER A 69 4.74 0.97 -3.72
CA SER A 69 3.28 1.16 -3.68
C SER A 69 2.53 -0.04 -4.28
N LYS A 70 3.00 -0.57 -5.42
CA LYS A 70 2.41 -1.78 -6.03
C LYS A 70 2.59 -3.00 -5.14
N ALA A 71 3.77 -3.16 -4.54
CA ALA A 71 4.06 -4.25 -3.61
C ALA A 71 3.17 -4.19 -2.37
N PHE A 72 2.95 -2.99 -1.83
CA PHE A 72 2.04 -2.75 -0.72
C PHE A 72 0.62 -3.22 -1.03
N VAL A 73 0.05 -2.78 -2.16
CA VAL A 73 -1.31 -3.20 -2.55
C VAL A 73 -1.38 -4.70 -2.82
N ALA A 74 -0.43 -5.26 -3.57
CA ALA A 74 -0.41 -6.70 -3.86
C ALA A 74 -0.34 -7.55 -2.58
N LYS A 75 0.45 -7.11 -1.60
CA LYS A 75 0.56 -7.79 -0.31
C LYS A 75 -0.73 -7.66 0.50
N ALA A 76 -1.36 -6.48 0.50
CA ALA A 76 -2.64 -6.26 1.15
C ALA A 76 -3.75 -7.14 0.54
N ILE A 77 -3.82 -7.24 -0.79
CA ILE A 77 -4.74 -8.15 -1.51
C ILE A 77 -4.49 -9.60 -1.12
N LYS A 78 -3.23 -10.05 -1.13
CA LYS A 78 -2.91 -11.42 -0.74
C LYS A 78 -3.39 -11.72 0.68
N LEU A 79 -3.10 -10.82 1.63
CA LEU A 79 -3.47 -11.03 3.03
C LEU A 79 -4.97 -10.88 3.29
N LYS A 80 -5.70 -10.05 2.54
CA LYS A 80 -7.17 -9.99 2.56
C LYS A 80 -7.77 -11.40 2.40
N ASN A 81 -7.18 -12.21 1.52
CA ASN A 81 -7.68 -13.53 1.18
C ASN A 81 -7.16 -14.65 2.08
N THR A 82 -6.04 -14.45 2.79
CA THR A 82 -5.35 -15.51 3.53
C THR A 82 -5.26 -15.27 5.04
N ALA A 83 -5.42 -14.04 5.51
CA ALA A 83 -5.32 -13.72 6.93
C ALA A 83 -6.67 -14.00 7.62
N ASN A 84 -6.64 -14.87 8.64
CA ASN A 84 -7.84 -15.26 9.39
C ASN A 84 -8.32 -14.18 10.36
N ASN A 85 -7.44 -13.24 10.73
CA ASN A 85 -7.73 -12.16 11.67
C ASN A 85 -6.77 -10.98 11.43
N GLN A 86 -7.00 -9.88 12.18
CA GLN A 86 -6.21 -8.66 12.08
C GLN A 86 -4.72 -8.88 12.42
N GLU A 87 -4.43 -9.71 13.43
CA GLU A 87 -3.04 -9.96 13.88
C GLU A 87 -2.22 -10.65 12.79
N ASN A 88 -2.77 -11.70 12.17
CA ASN A 88 -2.15 -12.39 11.04
C ASN A 88 -1.94 -11.45 9.84
N PHE A 89 -2.83 -10.48 9.64
CA PHE A 89 -2.68 -9.46 8.61
C PHE A 89 -1.53 -8.50 8.93
N ILE A 90 -1.46 -8.00 10.18
CA ILE A 90 -0.38 -7.12 10.65
C ILE A 90 0.98 -7.81 10.52
N ASP A 91 1.12 -9.00 11.09
CA ASP A 91 2.36 -9.76 11.07
C ASP A 91 2.77 -10.10 9.64
N GLY A 92 1.81 -10.44 8.78
CA GLY A 92 2.05 -10.70 7.37
C GLY A 92 2.61 -9.49 6.62
N MET A 93 2.11 -8.28 6.89
CA MET A 93 2.61 -7.03 6.29
C MET A 93 4.02 -6.72 6.82
N HIS A 94 4.21 -6.79 8.13
CA HIS A 94 5.52 -6.58 8.76
C HIS A 94 6.58 -7.53 8.23
N GLN A 95 6.30 -8.82 8.18
CA GLN A 95 7.22 -9.82 7.66
C GLN A 95 7.62 -9.56 6.19
N TYR A 96 6.73 -8.98 5.40
CA TYR A 96 7.04 -8.65 4.01
C TYR A 96 7.97 -7.44 3.91
N PHE A 97 7.64 -6.36 4.61
CA PHE A 97 8.36 -5.09 4.51
C PHE A 97 9.66 -5.05 5.32
N SER A 98 9.76 -5.81 6.43
CA SER A 98 11.00 -5.93 7.20
C SER A 98 12.15 -6.57 6.40
N LYS A 99 11.85 -7.47 5.45
CA LYS A 99 12.84 -8.03 4.52
C LYS A 99 13.47 -6.97 3.61
N LYS A 100 12.78 -5.85 3.43
CA LYS A 100 13.24 -4.69 2.67
C LYS A 100 13.72 -3.56 3.59
N ASP A 101 13.77 -3.81 4.89
CA ASP A 101 14.11 -2.82 5.91
C ASP A 101 13.22 -1.57 5.83
N ILE A 102 11.93 -1.82 5.57
CA ILE A 102 10.84 -0.83 5.56
C ILE A 102 9.97 -1.13 6.78
N PHE A 103 9.85 -0.17 7.68
CA PHE A 103 9.07 -0.31 8.91
C PHE A 103 7.76 0.45 8.78
N ILE A 104 6.66 -0.30 8.75
CA ILE A 104 5.30 0.24 8.71
C ILE A 104 4.69 0.08 10.10
N SER A 105 4.04 1.11 10.64
CA SER A 105 3.44 1.02 11.98
C SER A 105 2.28 0.00 12.02
N ARG A 106 2.08 -0.63 13.18
CA ARG A 106 0.93 -1.54 13.40
C ARG A 106 -0.40 -0.80 13.22
N GLU A 107 -0.45 0.46 13.64
CA GLU A 107 -1.62 1.32 13.52
C GLU A 107 -2.01 1.55 12.05
N MET A 108 -1.03 1.90 11.21
CA MET A 108 -1.22 2.08 9.78
C MET A 108 -1.75 0.81 9.12
N ILE A 109 -1.17 -0.36 9.45
CA ILE A 109 -1.65 -1.64 8.92
C ILE A 109 -3.04 -2.00 9.45
N GLY A 110 -3.34 -1.66 10.70
CA GLY A 110 -4.66 -1.82 11.30
C GLY A 110 -5.74 -1.03 10.55
N VAL A 111 -5.42 0.18 10.08
CA VAL A 111 -6.32 0.97 9.22
C VAL A 111 -6.56 0.25 7.89
N VAL A 112 -5.50 -0.26 7.24
CA VAL A 112 -5.63 -1.04 6.01
C VAL A 112 -6.56 -2.24 6.21
N TYR A 113 -6.34 -3.04 7.26
CA TYR A 113 -7.18 -4.19 7.57
C TYR A 113 -8.64 -3.79 7.78
N LYS A 114 -8.90 -2.72 8.53
CA LYS A 114 -10.26 -2.20 8.75
C LYS A 114 -10.90 -1.79 7.44
N VAL A 115 -10.24 -0.96 6.64
CA VAL A 115 -10.75 -0.49 5.33
C VAL A 115 -11.10 -1.66 4.43
N LEU A 116 -10.19 -2.62 4.31
CA LEU A 116 -10.40 -3.81 3.50
C LEU A 116 -11.58 -4.66 3.97
N ASN A 117 -11.93 -4.64 5.26
CA ASN A 117 -13.03 -5.43 5.83
C ASN A 117 -14.27 -4.60 6.18
N LYS A 118 -14.40 -3.37 5.67
CA LYS A 118 -15.66 -2.64 5.67
C LYS A 118 -16.59 -3.32 4.66
N SER A 119 -17.50 -4.14 5.17
CA SER A 119 -18.63 -4.69 4.41
C SER A 119 -19.59 -3.58 4.01
#